data_AF-A0A2M6WIP8-F1
#
_entry.id   AF-A0A2M6WIP8-F1
#
_cell.length_a   1.000
_cell.length_b   1.000
_cell.length_c   1.000
_cell.angle_alpha   90.00
_cell.angle_beta   90.00
_cell.angle_gamma   90.00
#
_symmetry.space_group_name_H-M   'P 1'
#
loop_
_entity.id
_entity.type
_entity.pdbx_description
1 polymer ?
#
loop_
_entity_poly.entity_id
_entity_poly.type
_entity_poly.pdbx_seq_one_letter_code
_entity_poly.pdbx_strand_id
1 'polypeptide(L)'
;MGSGALYNEGGIISVAHSLFQQNRYALDHAFGTTSVIQSVFLNNDQYGIYTSSDPSVVSAEDNWWGTITGPYHPTLNPDGLGDALSGNVSFIPWLNSPPN
;
A
#
# COMPACT_ATOMS: atom_id res chain seq x y z
N MET A 1 -5.76 9.75 15.56
CA MET A 1 -5.32 10.27 14.25
C MET A 1 -4.13 9.42 13.86
N GLY A 2 -4.33 8.59 12.84
CA GLY A 2 -3.44 7.48 12.49
C GLY A 2 -2.05 7.99 12.13
N SER A 3 -1.02 7.32 12.62
CA SER A 3 0.37 7.56 12.21
C SER A 3 0.61 6.91 10.84
N GLY A 4 -0.09 7.47 9.84
CA GLY A 4 0.14 7.31 8.41
C GLY A 4 1.34 8.14 7.97
N ALA A 5 2.22 7.64 7.09
CA ALA A 5 3.17 8.53 6.41
C ALA A 5 2.42 9.47 5.44
N LEU A 6 1.33 8.95 4.85
CA LEU A 6 0.38 9.70 4.05
C LEU A 6 -1.04 9.41 4.54
N TYR A 7 -1.87 10.45 4.59
CA TYR A 7 -3.30 10.36 4.87
C TYR A 7 -4.09 11.09 3.79
N ASN A 8 -4.97 10.38 3.09
CA ASN A 8 -5.82 10.97 2.06
C ASN A 8 -7.29 11.00 2.53
N GLU A 9 -7.79 12.20 2.81
CA GLU A 9 -9.21 12.44 3.11
C GLU A 9 -9.97 13.07 1.93
N GLY A 10 -9.32 13.21 0.77
CA GLY A 10 -9.91 13.73 -0.45
C GLY A 10 -8.87 14.34 -1.40
N GLY A 11 -9.23 14.47 -2.69
CA GLY A 11 -8.33 14.96 -3.73
C GLY A 11 -7.44 13.87 -4.32
N ILE A 12 -6.31 14.25 -4.92
CA ILE A 12 -5.43 13.35 -5.68
C ILE A 12 -4.05 13.28 -5.01
N ILE A 13 -3.62 12.07 -4.68
CA ILE A 13 -2.25 11.74 -4.29
C ILE A 13 -1.63 10.85 -5.37
N SER A 14 -0.46 11.24 -5.87
CA SER A 14 0.38 10.44 -6.76
C SER A 14 1.78 10.36 -6.18
N VAL A 15 2.24 9.13 -5.92
CA VAL A 15 3.55 8.84 -5.33
C VAL A 15 4.32 7.91 -6.27
N ALA A 16 5.61 8.16 -6.41
CA ALA A 16 6.51 7.23 -7.06
C ALA A 16 7.88 7.20 -6.36
N HIS A 17 8.65 6.11 -6.54
CA HIS A 17 10.06 6.01 -6.11
C HIS A 17 10.28 6.40 -4.63
N SER A 18 9.42 5.90 -3.75
CA SER A 18 9.41 6.25 -2.33
C SER A 18 9.63 5.04 -1.43
N LEU A 19 10.21 5.26 -0.24
CA LEU A 19 10.35 4.24 0.80
C LEU A 19 9.36 4.54 1.94
N PHE A 20 8.47 3.58 2.19
CA PHE A 20 7.54 3.54 3.30
C PHE A 20 7.93 2.45 4.27
N GLN A 21 8.59 2.82 5.37
CA GLN A 21 9.10 1.87 6.35
C GLN A 21 8.75 2.29 7.77
N GLN A 22 8.47 1.30 8.63
CA GLN A 22 8.25 1.49 10.08
C GLN A 22 7.11 2.46 10.44
N ASN A 23 6.10 2.58 9.59
CA ASN A 23 4.88 3.29 9.91
C ASN A 23 3.85 2.33 10.49
N ARG A 24 2.89 2.88 11.25
CA ARG A 24 1.73 2.08 11.66
C ARG A 24 0.87 1.70 10.47
N TYR A 25 0.53 2.71 9.69
CA TYR A 25 -0.01 2.60 8.34
C TYR A 25 0.97 3.34 7.44
N ALA A 26 1.43 2.80 6.32
CA ALA A 26 2.24 3.62 5.41
C ALA A 26 1.35 4.64 4.68
N LEU A 27 0.24 4.18 4.11
CA LEU A 27 -0.79 5.02 3.51
C LEU A 27 -2.15 4.74 4.13
N ASP A 28 -2.79 5.76 4.68
CA ASP A 28 -4.16 5.72 5.20
C ASP A 28 -5.10 6.46 4.23
N HIS A 29 -5.96 5.71 3.55
CA HIS A 29 -6.88 6.21 2.54
C HIS A 29 -8.30 6.20 3.07
N ALA A 30 -8.85 7.40 3.26
CA ALA A 30 -10.24 7.60 3.64
C ALA A 30 -11.12 7.99 2.45
N PHE A 31 -10.66 8.90 1.58
CA PHE A 31 -11.38 9.31 0.36
C PHE A 31 -10.42 9.78 -0.75
N GLY A 32 -10.92 9.81 -1.99
CA GLY A 32 -10.32 10.53 -3.12
C GLY A 32 -9.68 9.61 -4.14
N THR A 33 -8.52 9.98 -4.67
CA THR A 33 -7.75 9.16 -5.60
C THR A 33 -6.31 9.05 -5.14
N THR A 34 -5.82 7.83 -5.03
CA THR A 34 -4.45 7.55 -4.62
C THR A 34 -3.81 6.58 -5.60
N SER A 35 -2.65 6.95 -6.12
CA SER A 35 -1.77 6.08 -6.89
C SER A 35 -0.37 6.09 -6.29
N VAL A 36 0.20 4.90 -6.10
CA VAL A 36 1.59 4.71 -5.67
C VAL A 36 2.22 3.65 -6.55
N ILE A 37 3.38 3.95 -7.15
CA ILE A 37 4.09 3.02 -8.03
C ILE A 37 5.59 3.05 -7.75
N GLN A 38 6.33 2.04 -8.16
CA GLN A 38 7.79 1.99 -8.06
C GLN A 38 8.30 2.33 -6.65
N SER A 39 7.54 1.99 -5.62
CA SER A 39 7.83 2.32 -4.23
C SER A 39 8.03 1.05 -3.40
N VAL A 40 8.63 1.21 -2.22
CA VAL A 40 8.92 0.13 -1.29
C VAL A 40 8.07 0.28 -0.04
N PHE A 41 7.31 -0.77 0.30
CA PHE A 41 6.63 -0.96 1.57
C PHE A 41 7.39 -2.03 2.35
N LEU A 42 7.96 -1.65 3.50
CA LEU A 42 8.80 -2.56 4.27
C LEU A 42 8.61 -2.38 5.78
N ASN A 43 8.18 -3.44 6.45
CA ASN A 43 8.07 -3.52 7.91
C ASN A 43 7.16 -2.41 8.47
N ASN A 44 6.01 -2.18 7.85
CA ASN A 44 4.96 -1.35 8.43
C ASN A 44 4.13 -2.22 9.41
N ASP A 45 3.82 -1.66 10.59
CA ASP A 45 3.35 -2.43 11.76
C ASP A 45 1.96 -3.05 11.56
N GLN A 46 1.04 -2.35 10.89
CA GLN A 46 -0.31 -2.87 10.65
C GLN A 46 -0.60 -3.06 9.16
N TYR A 47 -0.45 -2.00 8.35
CA TYR A 47 -0.72 -2.07 6.91
C TYR A 47 0.25 -1.21 6.11
N GLY A 48 0.64 -1.69 4.94
CA GLY A 48 1.23 -0.86 3.89
C GLY A 48 0.20 0.15 3.38
N ILE A 49 -1.00 -0.32 3.01
CA ILE A 49 -2.12 0.54 2.65
C ILE A 49 -3.36 0.13 3.43
N TYR A 50 -3.90 1.09 4.17
CA TYR A 50 -5.17 0.96 4.89
C TYR A 50 -6.26 1.72 4.14
N THR A 51 -7.38 1.07 3.86
CA THR A 51 -8.57 1.71 3.30
C THR A 51 -9.75 1.51 4.26
N SER A 52 -10.32 2.61 4.75
CA SER A 52 -11.32 2.56 5.83
C SER A 52 -12.77 2.70 5.35
N SER A 53 -13.00 3.49 4.29
CA SER A 53 -14.34 4.08 4.05
C SER A 53 -14.69 4.35 2.58
N ASP A 54 -13.74 4.32 1.64
CA ASP A 54 -13.97 4.67 0.23
C ASP A 54 -14.28 3.43 -0.63
N PRO A 55 -15.32 3.42 -1.49
CA PRO A 55 -15.42 2.44 -2.58
C PRO A 55 -14.30 2.56 -3.63
N SER A 56 -13.59 3.69 -3.69
CA SER A 56 -12.53 3.92 -4.67
C SER A 56 -11.38 2.90 -4.50
N VAL A 57 -10.80 2.53 -5.63
CA VAL A 57 -9.66 1.60 -5.68
C VAL A 57 -8.38 2.42 -5.53
N VAL A 58 -7.54 2.09 -4.55
CA VAL A 58 -6.17 2.59 -4.50
C VAL A 58 -5.33 1.82 -5.52
N SER A 59 -4.71 2.52 -6.46
CA SER A 59 -3.77 1.93 -7.42
C SER A 59 -2.39 1.80 -6.79
N ALA A 60 -1.95 0.56 -6.58
CA ALA A 60 -0.70 0.21 -5.92
C ALA A 60 0.04 -0.94 -6.64
N GLU A 61 -0.17 -1.06 -7.96
CA GLU A 61 0.62 -1.95 -8.81
C GLU A 61 2.08 -1.49 -8.87
N ASP A 62 2.96 -2.40 -9.27
CA ASP A 62 4.39 -2.13 -9.49
C ASP A 62 5.13 -1.57 -8.26
N ASN A 63 4.75 -2.03 -7.07
CA ASN A 63 5.47 -1.76 -5.82
C ASN A 63 6.13 -3.02 -5.25
N TRP A 64 7.17 -2.83 -4.44
CA TRP A 64 7.80 -3.89 -3.66
C TRP A 64 7.24 -3.90 -2.24
N TRP A 65 6.76 -5.06 -1.78
CA TRP A 65 6.09 -5.21 -0.47
C TRP A 65 6.97 -5.86 0.59
N GLY A 66 8.29 -5.84 0.39
CA GLY A 66 9.27 -6.42 1.30
C GLY A 66 9.59 -7.89 1.02
N THR A 67 8.73 -8.62 0.31
CA THR A 67 8.94 -10.03 -0.04
C THR A 67 8.44 -10.38 -1.45
N ILE A 68 9.01 -11.44 -2.03
CA ILE A 68 8.66 -11.88 -3.40
C ILE A 68 7.25 -12.44 -3.51
N THR A 69 6.68 -12.91 -2.40
CA THR A 69 5.29 -13.39 -2.35
C THR A 69 4.29 -12.24 -2.37
N GLY A 70 4.76 -10.99 -2.36
CA GLY A 70 3.91 -9.80 -2.45
C GLY A 70 3.25 -9.45 -1.11
N PRO A 71 2.30 -8.50 -1.14
CA PRO A 71 1.63 -8.05 0.08
C PRO A 71 0.65 -9.10 0.56
N TYR A 72 0.47 -9.21 1.88
CA TYR A 72 -0.66 -9.97 2.40
C TYR A 72 -1.98 -9.29 2.03
N HIS A 73 -2.90 -10.03 1.41
CA HIS A 73 -4.28 -9.60 1.21
C HIS A 73 -5.23 -10.78 1.45
N PRO A 74 -6.23 -10.67 2.35
CA PRO A 74 -6.98 -11.83 2.86
C PRO A 74 -7.70 -12.66 1.79
N THR A 75 -8.13 -12.04 0.69
CA THR A 75 -8.83 -12.73 -0.42
C THR A 75 -7.98 -12.90 -1.67
N LEU A 76 -7.26 -11.87 -2.10
CA LEU A 76 -6.51 -11.83 -3.35
C LEU A 76 -5.07 -12.37 -3.25
N ASN A 77 -4.45 -12.37 -2.07
CA ASN A 77 -3.11 -12.92 -1.84
C ASN A 77 -2.92 -13.38 -0.38
N PRO A 78 -3.65 -14.42 0.07
CA PRO A 78 -3.67 -14.83 1.48
C PRO A 78 -2.34 -15.42 1.98
N ASP A 79 -1.48 -15.86 1.07
CA ASP A 79 -0.16 -16.40 1.37
C ASP A 79 0.97 -15.36 1.23
N GLY A 80 0.63 -14.11 0.90
CA GLY A 80 1.58 -13.00 0.84
C GLY A 80 2.23 -12.75 2.21
N LEU A 81 3.55 -12.59 2.23
CA LEU A 81 4.35 -12.40 3.45
C LEU A 81 4.89 -10.97 3.59
N GLY A 82 4.62 -10.12 2.60
CA GLY A 82 4.95 -8.71 2.61
C GLY A 82 3.99 -7.88 3.44
N ASP A 83 4.21 -6.58 3.45
CA ASP A 83 3.36 -5.61 4.15
C ASP A 83 1.89 -5.77 3.76
N ALA A 84 1.03 -5.79 4.77
CA ALA A 84 -0.37 -6.15 4.59
C ALA A 84 -1.19 -5.03 3.94
N LEU A 85 -2.24 -5.43 3.24
CA LEU A 85 -3.25 -4.57 2.65
C LEU A 85 -4.60 -4.78 3.31
N SER A 86 -5.43 -3.75 3.26
CA SER A 86 -6.84 -3.84 3.64
C SER A 86 -7.76 -3.11 2.67
N GLY A 87 -8.97 -3.66 2.52
CA GLY A 87 -10.02 -3.13 1.66
C GLY A 87 -9.62 -3.09 0.18
N ASN A 88 -9.96 -2.01 -0.53
CA ASN A 88 -9.97 -1.99 -1.99
C ASN A 88 -8.66 -1.43 -2.58
N VAL A 89 -7.67 -2.31 -2.75
CA VAL A 89 -6.35 -1.96 -3.30
C VAL A 89 -6.06 -2.84 -4.52
N SER A 90 -5.71 -2.22 -5.65
CA SER A 90 -5.19 -2.92 -6.82
C SER A 90 -3.67 -3.00 -6.71
N PHE A 91 -3.13 -4.20 -6.46
CA PHE A 91 -1.70 -4.40 -6.18
C PHE A 91 -1.04 -5.45 -7.10
N ILE A 92 -1.78 -5.94 -8.10
CA ILE A 92 -1.33 -6.96 -9.05
C ILE A 92 -1.14 -6.29 -10.41
N PRO A 93 0.06 -6.34 -11.03
CA PRO A 93 1.27 -7.00 -10.55
C PRO A 93 1.97 -6.25 -9.41
N TRP A 94 2.75 -6.97 -8.61
CA TRP A 94 3.74 -6.40 -7.68
C TRP A 94 5.16 -6.70 -8.18
N LEU A 95 6.15 -5.97 -7.67
CA LEU A 95 7.56 -6.20 -8.01
C LEU A 95 8.10 -7.46 -7.33
N ASN A 96 9.03 -8.18 -7.96
CA ASN A 96 9.72 -9.34 -7.37
C ASN A 96 11.04 -8.97 -6.67
N SER A 97 11.43 -7.71 -6.73
CA SER A 97 12.60 -7.12 -6.08
C SER A 97 12.35 -5.62 -5.84
N PRO A 98 13.07 -4.99 -4.90
CA PRO A 98 13.00 -3.54 -4.72
C PRO A 98 13.33 -2.81 -6.04
N PRO A 99 12.58 -1.75 -6.39
CA PRO A 99 12.93 -0.87 -7.51
C PRO A 99 14.24 -0.13 -7.23
N ASN A 100 14.98 0.21 -8.29
CA ASN A 100 16.27 0.91 -8.21
C ASN A 100 16.14 2.38 -7.82
#